data_AF-A0A098EV91-F1
#
_entry.id   AF-A0A098EV91-F1
#
_cell.length_a   1.000
_cell.length_b   1.000
_cell.length_c   1.000
_cell.angle_alpha   90.00
_cell.angle_beta   90.00
_cell.angle_gamma   90.00
#
_symmetry.space_group_name_H-M   'P 1'
#
loop_
_entity.id
_entity.type
_entity.pdbx_description
1 polymer ?
#
loop_
_entity_poly.entity_id
_entity_poly.type
_entity_poly.pdbx_seq_one_letter_code
_entity_poly.pdbx_strand_id
1 'polypeptide(L)'
;MAKYEKTMIGQFESVVKRLENDISNSGVSMNLVDESNYSNGDTKIAVRVYDKFFMRNGNRASLSLTVVGSDNDIFISAIGAGGGQGIFLNFSLGAEDDMVSIVRNSVEQME
;
A
#
# COMPACT_ATOMS: atom_id res chain seq x y z
N MET A 1 -7.75 4.16 -10.24
CA MET A 1 -7.81 4.03 -8.76
C MET A 1 -8.16 2.60 -8.42
N ALA A 2 -7.28 1.95 -7.68
CA ALA A 2 -7.44 0.58 -7.20
C ALA A 2 -7.53 0.56 -5.68
N LYS A 3 -8.24 -0.42 -5.11
CA LYS A 3 -8.40 -0.56 -3.65
C LYS A 3 -8.37 -2.02 -3.21
N TYR A 4 -7.72 -2.28 -2.08
CA TYR A 4 -7.80 -3.53 -1.35
C TYR A 4 -7.99 -3.24 0.14
N GLU A 5 -8.94 -3.93 0.76
CA GLU A 5 -9.24 -3.82 2.18
C GLU A 5 -9.44 -5.21 2.75
N LYS A 6 -8.86 -5.48 3.92
CA LYS A 6 -9.02 -6.75 4.62
C LYS A 6 -8.86 -6.57 6.13
N THR A 7 -9.57 -7.41 6.88
CA THR A 7 -9.36 -7.60 8.31
C THR A 7 -8.71 -8.95 8.55
N MET A 8 -7.73 -9.00 9.45
CA MET A 8 -7.04 -10.22 9.84
C MET A 8 -6.69 -10.20 11.33
N ILE A 9 -6.36 -11.36 11.88
CA ILE A 9 -5.81 -11.47 13.25
C ILE A 9 -4.28 -11.44 13.17
N GLY A 10 -3.64 -10.59 13.96
CA GLY A 10 -2.19 -10.48 13.95
C GLY A 10 -1.63 -9.51 14.98
N GLN A 11 -0.31 -9.43 15.04
CA GLN A 11 0.39 -8.43 15.85
C GLN A 11 0.68 -7.21 14.98
N PHE A 12 0.14 -6.05 15.37
CA PHE A 12 0.20 -4.80 14.59
C PHE A 12 1.59 -4.49 14.04
N GLU A 13 2.62 -4.45 14.90
CA GLU A 13 3.99 -4.11 14.48
C GLU A 13 4.57 -5.11 13.48
N SER A 14 4.23 -6.39 13.62
CA SER A 14 4.68 -7.44 12.71
C SER A 14 4.03 -7.30 11.34
N VAL A 15 2.73 -6.98 11.30
CA VAL A 15 2.00 -6.75 10.03
C VAL A 15 2.55 -5.52 9.31
N VAL A 16 2.69 -4.39 10.01
CA VAL A 16 3.23 -3.14 9.42
C VAL A 16 4.62 -3.40 8.86
N LYS A 17 5.53 -3.99 9.65
CA LYS A 17 6.90 -4.29 9.22
C LYS A 17 6.94 -5.26 8.03
N ARG A 18 6.05 -6.26 7.99
CA ARG A 18 6.00 -7.21 6.88
C ARG A 18 5.54 -6.51 5.59
N LEU A 19 4.50 -5.68 5.67
CA LEU A 19 4.01 -4.90 4.54
C LEU A 19 5.07 -3.94 4.01
N GLU A 20 5.76 -3.20 4.89
CA GLU A 20 6.86 -2.30 4.51
C GLU A 20 7.98 -3.05 3.78
N ASN A 21 8.37 -4.22 4.29
CA ASN A 21 9.40 -5.06 3.67
C ASN A 21 8.95 -5.59 2.31
N ASP A 22 7.72 -6.09 2.19
CA ASP A 22 7.23 -6.68 0.94
C ASP A 22 7.03 -5.60 -0.15
N ILE A 23 6.60 -4.40 0.24
CA ILE A 23 6.53 -3.23 -0.65
C ILE A 23 7.93 -2.81 -1.11
N SER A 24 8.87 -2.65 -0.17
CA SER A 24 10.24 -2.20 -0.46
C SER A 24 11.04 -3.20 -1.29
N ASN A 25 10.81 -4.50 -1.07
CA ASN A 25 11.46 -5.58 -1.81
C ASN A 25 10.67 -6.02 -3.05
N SER A 26 9.54 -5.39 -3.34
CA SER A 26 8.79 -5.69 -4.56
C SER A 26 9.63 -5.29 -5.78
N GLY A 27 9.49 -6.05 -6.88
CA GLY A 27 10.08 -5.67 -8.17
C GLY A 27 9.56 -4.35 -8.73
N VAL A 28 8.53 -3.78 -8.08
CA VAL A 28 7.99 -2.44 -8.35
C VAL A 28 8.71 -1.48 -7.40
N SER A 29 9.83 -0.90 -7.84
CA SER A 29 10.54 0.12 -7.04
C SER A 29 9.61 1.31 -6.73
N MET A 30 9.14 1.37 -5.49
CA MET A 30 8.31 2.42 -4.90
C MET A 30 9.13 3.10 -3.81
N ASN A 31 9.09 4.42 -3.73
CA ASN A 31 9.77 5.14 -2.65
C ASN A 31 8.76 5.45 -1.56
N LEU A 32 9.17 5.30 -0.30
CA LEU A 32 8.42 5.84 0.82
C LEU A 32 8.55 7.37 0.78
N VAL A 33 7.42 8.05 0.60
CA VAL A 33 7.32 9.51 0.56
C VAL A 33 7.19 10.07 1.95
N ASP A 34 6.30 9.49 2.74
CA ASP A 34 6.01 9.93 4.10
C ASP A 34 5.35 8.82 4.92
N GLU A 35 5.41 8.96 6.24
CA GLU A 35 4.81 8.04 7.19
C GLU A 35 4.24 8.77 8.42
N SER A 36 3.22 8.16 9.03
CA SER A 36 2.70 8.59 10.31
C SER A 36 2.33 7.38 11.16
N ASN A 37 2.63 7.46 12.45
CA ASN A 37 2.22 6.47 13.43
C ASN A 37 1.46 7.21 14.54
N TYR A 38 0.26 6.75 14.85
CA TYR A 38 -0.62 7.32 15.86
C TYR A 38 -1.16 6.24 16.77
N SER A 39 -1.27 6.55 18.06
CA SER A 39 -1.84 5.64 19.06
C SER A 39 -2.82 6.39 19.93
N ASN A 40 -3.98 5.78 20.19
CA ASN A 40 -4.99 6.29 21.11
C ASN A 40 -5.63 5.12 21.88
N GLY A 41 -5.30 5.02 23.17
CA GLY A 41 -5.63 3.83 23.95
C GLY A 41 -5.01 2.58 23.32
N ASP A 42 -5.83 1.56 23.13
CA ASP A 42 -5.43 0.29 22.52
C ASP A 42 -5.45 0.32 20.98
N THR A 43 -5.93 1.41 20.38
CA THR A 43 -5.91 1.58 18.92
C THR A 43 -4.58 2.14 18.45
N LYS A 44 -3.95 1.44 17.50
CA LYS A 44 -2.75 1.88 16.78
C LYS A 44 -3.06 2.10 15.31
N ILE A 45 -2.47 3.11 14.70
CA ILE A 45 -2.63 3.45 13.29
C ILE A 45 -1.27 3.71 12.69
N ALA A 46 -0.96 3.06 11.57
CA ALA A 46 0.19 3.33 10.73
C ALA A 46 -0.30 3.76 9.35
N VAL A 47 0.16 4.92 8.90
CA VAL A 47 -0.05 5.43 7.54
C VAL A 47 1.29 5.46 6.85
N ARG A 48 1.35 4.94 5.62
CA ARG A 48 2.50 5.01 4.72
C ARG A 48 2.04 5.51 3.37
N VAL A 49 2.76 6.46 2.82
CA VAL A 49 2.54 6.95 1.47
C VAL A 49 3.74 6.60 0.63
N TYR A 50 3.52 5.82 -0.41
CA TYR A 50 4.54 5.49 -1.39
C TYR A 50 4.24 6.17 -2.73
N ASP A 51 5.28 6.47 -3.49
CA ASP A 51 5.15 6.91 -4.86
C ASP A 51 6.03 6.11 -5.81
N LYS A 52 5.68 6.20 -7.08
CA LYS A 52 6.54 5.76 -8.17
C LYS A 52 6.41 6.73 -9.33
N PHE A 53 7.56 7.23 -9.77
CA PHE A 53 7.65 7.96 -11.02
C PHE A 53 7.78 6.98 -12.19
N PHE A 54 6.84 7.04 -13.13
CA PHE A 54 6.86 6.25 -14.35
C PHE A 54 7.46 7.08 -15.48
N MET A 55 8.79 6.98 -15.64
CA MET A 55 9.55 7.72 -16.65
C MET A 55 8.96 7.57 -18.06
N ARG A 56 8.46 6.37 -18.40
CA ARG A 56 7.88 6.03 -19.70
C ARG A 56 6.68 6.90 -20.10
N ASN A 57 5.90 7.37 -19.13
CA ASN A 57 4.66 8.11 -19.36
C ASN A 57 4.69 9.51 -18.71
N GLY A 58 5.83 9.93 -18.13
CA GLY A 58 5.97 11.20 -17.42
C GLY A 58 5.00 11.38 -16.24
N ASN A 59 4.47 10.29 -15.68
CA ASN A 59 3.39 10.33 -14.69
C ASN A 59 3.80 9.69 -13.36
N ARG A 60 3.14 10.09 -12.27
CA ARG A 60 3.34 9.57 -10.91
C ARG A 60 2.12 8.74 -10.49
N ALA A 61 2.35 7.55 -9.94
CA ALA A 61 1.35 6.83 -9.16
C ALA A 61 1.77 6.82 -7.70
N SER A 62 0.81 6.62 -6.82
CA SER A 62 0.98 6.58 -5.38
C SER A 62 0.18 5.45 -4.77
N LEU A 63 0.65 4.95 -3.63
CA LEU A 63 -0.03 3.99 -2.80
C LEU A 63 -0.16 4.60 -1.41
N SER A 64 -1.38 4.76 -0.93
CA SER A 64 -1.67 5.05 0.47
C SER A 64 -1.98 3.73 1.17
N LEU A 65 -1.14 3.35 2.13
CA LEU A 65 -1.35 2.21 3.01
C LEU A 65 -1.73 2.71 4.40
N THR A 66 -2.87 2.25 4.91
CA THR A 66 -3.31 2.49 6.27
C THR A 66 -3.53 1.15 6.96
N VAL A 67 -2.85 0.95 8.08
CA VAL A 67 -3.03 -0.21 8.97
C VAL A 67 -3.58 0.30 10.29
N VAL A 68 -4.69 -0.28 10.74
CA VAL A 68 -5.32 0.02 12.03
C VAL A 68 -5.31 -1.26 12.84
N GLY A 69 -4.78 -1.22 14.06
CA GLY A 69 -4.82 -2.32 15.01
C GLY A 69 -5.62 -1.95 16.25
N SER A 70 -6.43 -2.88 16.73
CA SER A 70 -7.05 -2.85 18.05
C SER A 70 -6.91 -4.24 18.65
N ASP A 71 -6.16 -4.37 19.74
CA ASP A 71 -5.72 -5.67 20.27
C ASP A 71 -5.03 -6.54 19.20
N ASN A 72 -5.68 -7.63 18.77
CA ASN A 72 -5.21 -8.52 17.72
C ASN A 72 -5.96 -8.33 16.40
N ASP A 73 -7.01 -7.52 16.36
CA ASP A 73 -7.76 -7.22 15.15
C ASP A 73 -7.03 -6.16 14.34
N ILE A 74 -6.62 -6.52 13.12
CA ILE A 74 -5.90 -5.65 12.21
C ILE A 74 -6.76 -5.38 10.97
N PHE A 75 -7.09 -4.13 10.73
CA PHE A 75 -7.68 -3.66 9.48
C PHE A 75 -6.61 -3.03 8.59
N ILE A 76 -6.58 -3.42 7.33
CA ILE A 76 -5.62 -2.94 6.33
C ILE A 76 -6.40 -2.34 5.18
N SER A 77 -6.04 -1.11 4.78
CA SER A 77 -6.55 -0.44 3.59
C SER A 77 -5.40 0.03 2.73
N ALA A 78 -5.39 -0.42 1.47
CA ALA A 78 -4.42 -0.04 0.46
C ALA A 78 -5.14 0.59 -0.72
N ILE A 79 -4.84 1.85 -1.01
CA ILE A 79 -5.45 2.61 -2.09
C ILE A 79 -4.35 3.08 -3.04
N GLY A 80 -4.38 2.57 -4.27
CA GLY A 80 -3.55 3.01 -5.38
C GLY A 80 -4.23 4.16 -6.12
N ALA A 81 -3.52 5.28 -6.25
CA ALA A 81 -4.02 6.48 -6.90
C ALA A 81 -2.94 7.14 -7.76
N GLY A 82 -3.33 7.64 -8.92
CA GLY A 82 -2.42 8.33 -9.84
C GLY A 82 -2.02 7.40 -10.98
N GLY A 83 -2.23 7.88 -12.19
CA GLY A 83 -2.22 7.07 -13.40
C GLY A 83 -2.86 7.89 -14.51
N GLY A 84 -2.06 8.64 -15.25
CA GLY A 84 -2.55 9.50 -16.31
C GLY A 84 -3.27 8.67 -17.36
N GLN A 85 -4.54 8.99 -17.60
CA GLN A 85 -5.32 8.56 -18.76
C GLN A 85 -4.81 9.34 -19.99
N GLY A 86 -3.65 8.92 -20.51
CA GLY A 86 -3.15 9.40 -21.79
C GLY A 86 -3.90 8.72 -22.93
N ILE A 87 -4.50 9.50 -23.82
CA ILE A 87 -5.32 9.05 -24.97
C ILE A 87 -4.51 8.28 -26.03
N PHE A 88 -3.17 8.24 -25.88
CA PHE A 88 -2.25 7.54 -26.76
C PHE A 88 -1.46 6.49 -25.97
N LEU A 89 -1.79 5.21 -26.22
CA LEU A 89 -1.14 3.99 -25.72
C LEU A 89 -1.32 3.68 -24.22
N ASN A 90 -2.32 2.83 -23.98
CA ASN A 90 -2.74 2.13 -22.76
C ASN A 90 -1.62 1.38 -22.01
N PHE A 91 -0.69 2.08 -21.36
CA PHE A 91 0.37 1.44 -20.54
C PHE A 91 0.52 2.01 -19.13
N SER A 92 -0.32 2.98 -18.72
CA SER A 92 -0.53 3.38 -17.31
C SER A 92 -1.70 2.65 -16.66
N LEU A 93 -2.55 1.98 -17.45
CA LEU A 93 -3.66 1.15 -17.00
C LEU A 93 -3.08 -0.01 -16.19
N GLY A 94 -3.30 0.01 -14.87
CA GLY A 94 -2.91 -1.07 -13.96
C GLY A 94 -1.76 -0.74 -13.02
N ALA A 95 -1.09 0.42 -13.13
CA ALA A 95 -0.03 0.77 -12.17
C ALA A 95 -0.55 0.84 -10.72
N GLU A 96 -1.75 1.38 -10.55
CA GLU A 96 -2.44 1.45 -9.26
C GLU A 96 -2.82 0.04 -8.78
N ASP A 97 -3.27 -0.82 -9.69
CA ASP A 97 -3.62 -2.22 -9.41
C ASP A 97 -2.40 -3.06 -9.03
N ASP A 98 -1.25 -2.87 -9.69
CA ASP A 98 0.01 -3.54 -9.38
C ASP A 98 0.48 -3.19 -7.97
N MET A 99 0.45 -1.89 -7.61
CA MET A 99 0.81 -1.41 -6.27
C MET A 99 -0.09 -2.02 -5.20
N VAL A 100 -1.41 -2.02 -5.43
CA VAL A 100 -2.38 -2.62 -4.50
C VAL A 100 -2.24 -4.14 -4.42
N SER A 101 -1.88 -4.80 -5.52
CA SER A 101 -1.70 -6.27 -5.56
C SER A 101 -0.52 -6.74 -4.74
N ILE A 102 0.53 -5.93 -4.56
CA ILE A 102 1.64 -6.24 -3.65
C ILE A 102 1.13 -6.36 -2.22
N VAL A 103 0.33 -5.39 -1.77
CA VAL A 103 -0.28 -5.44 -0.43
C VAL A 103 -1.20 -6.65 -0.31
N ARG A 104 -2.09 -6.87 -1.27
CA ARG A 104 -2.97 -8.05 -1.30
C ARG A 104 -2.17 -9.33 -1.12
N ASN A 105 -1.19 -9.58 -1.99
CA ASN A 105 -0.40 -10.80 -1.97
C ASN A 105 0.36 -10.98 -0.64
N SER A 106 0.87 -9.89 -0.06
CA SER A 106 1.52 -9.92 1.25
C SER A 106 0.54 -10.36 2.34
N VAL A 107 -0.65 -9.76 2.41
CA VAL A 107 -1.67 -10.09 3.40
C VAL A 107 -2.19 -11.52 3.24
N GLU A 108 -2.46 -11.98 2.01
CA GLU A 108 -2.90 -13.36 1.76
C GLU A 108 -1.84 -14.42 2.13
N GLN A 109 -0.56 -14.05 2.27
CA GLN A 109 0.51 -14.95 2.74
C GLN A 109 0.69 -14.96 4.27
N MET A 110 0.01 -14.06 5.00
CA MET A 110 0.06 -14.00 6.46
C MET A 110 -1.06 -14.81 7.14
N GLU A 111 -2.04 -15.26 6.36
CA GLU A 111 -3.08 -16.21 6.79
C GLU A 111 -2.59 -17.66 6.71
#